data_AF-A0A4V1QZX7-F1
#
_entry.id   AF-A0A4V1QZX7-F1
#
_cell.length_a   1.000
_cell.length_b   1.000
_cell.length_c   1.000
_cell.angle_alpha   90.00
_cell.angle_beta   90.00
_cell.angle_gamma   90.00
#
_symmetry.space_group_name_H-M   'P 1'
#
loop_
_entity.id
_entity.type
_entity.pdbx_description
1 polymer ?
#
loop_
_entity_poly.entity_id
_entity_poly.type
_entity_poly.pdbx_seq_one_letter_code
_entity_poly.pdbx_strand_id
1 'polypeptide(L)'
;MPQKIIRFGELKIEKFVEGINNYWLIYGALPNSRQHSSGIDGDISISATPTKEIIDADLDVAIDPGVKYVYSVATDNKIKIAFDKNTHADKGSAAEALRCISITYELGELVANGNLYIMIIRNSLGEEVHRTTPVTLDQIKNIATTFDDTRETSVGGILTYGFERYYTVK
;
A
#
# COMPACT_ATOMS: atom_id res chain seq x y z
N MET A 1 12.14 -8.36 -11.01
CA MET A 1 11.37 -7.10 -11.00
C MET A 1 12.30 -5.96 -10.65
N PRO A 2 12.04 -4.71 -11.09
CA PRO A 2 12.87 -3.58 -10.72
C PRO A 2 12.88 -3.40 -9.19
N GLN A 3 14.06 -3.21 -8.62
CA GLN A 3 14.25 -3.05 -7.17
C GLN A 3 14.80 -1.66 -6.87
N LYS A 4 14.51 -1.17 -5.66
CA LYS A 4 15.05 0.08 -5.15
C LYS A 4 15.67 -0.14 -3.78
N ILE A 5 16.77 0.55 -3.55
CA ILE A 5 17.46 0.61 -2.27
C ILE A 5 17.25 2.00 -1.68
N ILE A 6 16.86 2.07 -0.42
CA ILE A 6 16.76 3.33 0.34
C ILE A 6 17.30 3.11 1.74
N ARG A 7 17.86 4.14 2.37
CA ARG A 7 18.23 4.08 3.79
C ARG A 7 17.04 4.45 4.66
N PHE A 8 16.94 3.87 5.85
CA PHE A 8 15.94 4.31 6.83
C PHE A 8 16.08 5.81 7.16
N GLY A 9 17.29 6.37 7.15
CA GLY A 9 17.52 7.80 7.35
C GLY A 9 16.94 8.70 6.25
N GLU A 10 16.63 8.15 5.08
CA GLU A 10 15.97 8.87 3.97
C GLU A 10 14.43 8.74 4.04
N LEU A 11 13.91 7.83 4.87
CA LEU A 11 12.48 7.67 5.11
C LEU A 11 12.03 8.53 6.30
N LYS A 12 10.90 9.21 6.15
CA LYS A 12 10.29 9.97 7.23
C LYS A 12 9.72 9.01 8.29
N ILE A 13 10.10 9.20 9.55
CA ILE A 13 9.40 8.56 10.68
C ILE A 13 8.10 9.33 10.94
N GLU A 14 6.97 8.66 10.78
CA GLU A 14 5.64 9.23 11.01
C GLU A 14 5.19 9.09 12.44
N LYS A 15 5.48 7.94 13.07
CA LYS A 15 5.04 7.65 14.43
C LYS A 15 6.10 6.87 15.19
N PHE A 16 6.17 7.12 16.48
CA PHE A 16 6.80 6.26 17.48
C PHE A 16 5.70 5.78 18.40
N VAL A 17 5.69 4.50 18.74
CA VAL A 17 4.65 3.90 19.57
C VAL A 17 5.29 3.06 20.64
N GLU A 18 4.75 3.20 21.84
CA GLU A 18 5.17 2.45 23.02
C GLU A 18 4.17 1.33 23.27
N GLY A 19 4.59 0.09 23.04
CA GLY A 19 3.83 -1.09 23.43
C GLY A 19 4.20 -1.60 24.82
N ILE A 20 3.58 -2.71 25.18
CA ILE A 20 3.80 -3.39 26.47
C ILE A 20 5.19 -4.03 26.48
N ASN A 21 5.55 -4.71 25.40
CA ASN A 21 6.82 -5.44 25.27
C ASN A 21 7.81 -4.67 24.39
N ASN A 22 7.33 -4.14 23.27
CA ASN A 22 8.18 -3.54 22.25
C ASN A 22 7.86 -2.07 22.04
N TYR A 23 8.84 -1.33 21.55
CA TYR A 23 8.62 -0.04 20.91
C TYR A 23 8.68 -0.21 19.40
N TRP A 24 7.96 0.62 18.66
CA TRP A 24 8.03 0.61 17.20
C TRP A 24 8.06 1.99 16.55
N LEU A 25 8.81 2.04 15.46
CA LEU A 25 8.84 3.18 14.54
C LEU A 25 7.99 2.83 13.31
N ILE A 26 7.07 3.72 12.97
CA ILE A 26 6.30 3.65 11.73
C ILE A 26 6.91 4.67 10.78
N TYR A 27 7.48 4.17 9.69
CA TYR A 27 7.99 4.98 8.60
C TYR A 27 6.87 5.29 7.61
N GLY A 28 7.07 6.36 6.83
CA GLY A 28 6.23 6.65 5.68
C GLY A 28 6.23 5.49 4.68
N ALA A 29 5.21 5.45 3.83
CA ALA A 29 5.08 4.40 2.83
C ALA A 29 6.31 4.33 1.92
N LEU A 30 6.71 3.11 1.56
CA LEU A 30 7.84 2.90 0.65
C LEU A 30 7.54 3.53 -0.72
N PRO A 31 8.36 4.47 -1.22
CA PRO A 31 8.08 5.17 -2.46
C PRO A 31 8.03 4.23 -3.67
N ASN A 32 6.90 4.20 -4.35
CA ASN A 32 6.65 3.33 -5.52
C ASN A 32 6.85 1.83 -5.23
N SER A 33 6.77 1.39 -3.97
CA SER A 33 6.78 -0.04 -3.66
C SER A 33 5.56 -0.71 -4.28
N ARG A 34 5.71 -1.98 -4.65
CA ARG A 34 4.54 -2.82 -4.91
C ARG A 34 3.63 -2.87 -3.68
N GLN A 35 2.37 -3.18 -3.91
CA GLN A 35 1.42 -3.40 -2.83
C GLN A 35 1.75 -4.71 -2.12
N HIS A 36 1.76 -4.65 -0.80
CA HIS A 36 2.03 -5.77 0.10
C HIS A 36 0.72 -6.41 0.57
N SER A 37 0.74 -7.72 0.78
CA SER A 37 -0.35 -8.42 1.46
C SER A 37 -0.16 -8.27 2.97
N SER A 38 -1.17 -8.63 3.76
CA SER A 38 -1.12 -8.39 5.21
C SER A 38 -0.11 -9.32 5.89
N GLY A 39 1.15 -8.91 5.92
CA GLY A 39 2.23 -9.51 6.69
C GLY A 39 2.82 -10.78 6.08
N ILE A 40 4.10 -10.70 5.76
CA ILE A 40 4.96 -11.76 5.20
C ILE A 40 4.79 -11.93 3.70
N ASP A 41 5.32 -10.96 2.96
CA ASP A 41 5.46 -11.05 1.52
C ASP A 41 6.85 -11.58 1.11
N GLY A 42 7.89 -11.44 1.96
CA GLY A 42 9.26 -11.89 1.65
C GLY A 42 9.98 -11.00 0.65
N ASP A 43 9.41 -9.83 0.40
CA ASP A 43 9.66 -8.98 -0.75
C ASP A 43 10.50 -7.74 -0.42
N ILE A 44 10.81 -7.59 0.87
CA ILE A 44 11.60 -6.53 1.46
C ILE A 44 12.76 -7.20 2.19
N SER A 45 13.96 -6.69 1.96
CA SER A 45 15.17 -7.13 2.65
C SER A 45 15.82 -5.96 3.37
N ILE A 46 15.99 -6.07 4.68
CA ILE A 46 16.78 -5.12 5.48
C ILE A 46 18.20 -5.68 5.61
N SER A 47 19.18 -4.89 5.19
CA SER A 47 20.59 -5.30 5.15
C SER A 47 21.36 -4.80 6.37
N ALA A 48 22.51 -5.42 6.65
CA ALA A 48 23.47 -5.00 7.69
C ALA A 48 22.98 -5.09 9.15
N THR A 49 21.82 -5.71 9.41
CA THR A 49 21.35 -6.01 10.77
C THR A 49 20.50 -7.29 10.79
N PRO A 50 20.57 -8.12 11.85
CA PRO A 50 19.67 -9.25 12.01
C PRO A 50 18.23 -8.76 12.16
N THR A 51 17.39 -9.05 11.16
CA THR A 51 15.97 -8.68 11.12
C THR A 51 15.10 -9.82 10.65
N LYS A 52 13.85 -9.83 11.11
CA LYS A 52 12.85 -10.80 10.68
C LYS A 52 11.53 -10.10 10.33
N GLU A 53 10.97 -10.47 9.19
CA GLU A 53 9.61 -10.06 8.84
C GLU A 53 8.59 -10.81 9.69
N ILE A 54 7.58 -10.10 10.17
CA ILE A 54 6.47 -10.63 10.97
C ILE A 54 5.14 -10.09 10.46
N ILE A 55 4.05 -10.67 10.94
CA ILE A 55 2.71 -10.15 10.70
C ILE A 55 2.52 -8.87 11.54
N ASP A 56 1.76 -7.90 11.01
CA ASP A 56 1.53 -6.61 11.66
C ASP A 56 0.96 -6.71 13.08
N ALA A 57 0.15 -7.74 13.34
CA ALA A 57 -0.45 -8.00 14.65
C ALA A 57 0.60 -8.39 15.73
N ASP A 58 1.78 -8.85 15.31
CA ASP A 58 2.81 -9.37 16.21
C ASP A 58 3.82 -8.29 16.65
N LEU A 59 3.61 -7.02 16.29
CA LEU A 59 4.54 -5.93 16.60
C LEU A 59 4.79 -5.71 18.10
N ASP A 60 3.84 -6.09 18.98
CA ASP A 60 3.97 -5.99 20.45
C ASP A 60 4.04 -7.35 21.17
N VAL A 61 4.30 -8.42 20.42
CA VAL A 61 4.50 -9.77 20.98
C VAL A 61 5.99 -9.98 21.29
N ALA A 62 6.31 -10.98 22.11
CA ALA A 62 7.70 -11.32 22.42
C ALA A 62 8.50 -11.61 21.13
N ILE A 63 9.59 -10.85 20.94
CA ILE A 63 10.50 -10.99 19.80
C ILE A 63 11.54 -12.10 20.11
N ASP A 64 11.93 -12.85 19.09
CA ASP A 64 13.01 -13.84 19.18
C ASP A 64 14.33 -13.16 19.62
N PRO A 65 14.99 -13.61 20.71
CA PRO A 65 16.26 -13.04 21.17
C PRO A 65 17.38 -13.03 20.13
N GLY A 66 17.30 -13.89 19.10
CA GLY A 66 18.29 -13.99 18.03
C GLY A 66 18.21 -12.86 16.99
N VAL A 67 17.14 -12.05 16.98
CA VAL A 67 16.98 -10.92 16.05
C VAL A 67 17.01 -9.59 16.79
N LYS A 68 17.64 -8.57 16.19
CA LYS A 68 17.72 -7.23 16.80
C LYS A 68 16.45 -6.41 16.59
N TYR A 69 15.82 -6.59 15.43
CA TYR A 69 14.59 -5.92 15.08
C TYR A 69 13.67 -6.90 14.35
N VAL A 70 12.38 -6.69 14.49
CA VAL A 70 11.38 -7.30 13.60
C VAL A 70 10.67 -6.21 12.83
N TYR A 71 10.16 -6.53 11.64
CA TYR A 71 9.43 -5.56 10.86
C TYR A 71 8.18 -6.16 10.23
N SER A 72 7.19 -5.32 9.96
CA SER A 72 6.03 -5.65 9.16
C SER A 72 5.83 -4.59 8.08
N VAL A 73 5.26 -5.03 6.96
CA VAL A 73 4.60 -4.16 5.99
C VAL A 73 3.21 -4.73 5.75
N ALA A 74 2.19 -3.94 6.04
CA ALA A 74 0.80 -4.32 5.85
C ALA A 74 0.27 -3.70 4.54
N THR A 75 -1.04 -3.79 4.34
CA THR A 75 -1.72 -3.20 3.18
C THR A 75 -1.62 -1.66 3.10
N ASP A 76 -1.11 -1.02 4.14
CA ASP A 76 -0.79 0.42 4.17
C ASP A 76 0.57 0.76 3.52
N ASN A 77 1.34 -0.25 3.07
CA ASN A 77 2.68 -0.14 2.49
C ASN A 77 3.70 0.61 3.37
N LYS A 78 3.44 0.71 4.68
CA LYS A 78 4.35 1.34 5.63
C LYS A 78 5.24 0.30 6.28
N ILE A 79 6.53 0.62 6.42
CA ILE A 79 7.42 -0.17 7.25
C ILE A 79 7.21 0.19 8.71
N LYS A 80 6.86 -0.83 9.50
CA LYS A 80 6.80 -0.75 10.95
C LYS A 80 7.91 -1.63 11.49
N ILE A 81 8.87 -1.04 12.20
CA ILE A 81 9.98 -1.78 12.79
C ILE A 81 9.81 -1.78 14.31
N ALA A 82 9.73 -2.96 14.89
CA ALA A 82 9.64 -3.17 16.32
C ALA A 82 10.97 -3.68 16.89
N PHE A 83 11.22 -3.29 18.14
CA PHE A 83 12.39 -3.68 18.92
C PHE A 83 12.00 -3.76 20.39
N ASP A 84 12.72 -4.59 21.15
CA ASP A 84 12.53 -4.68 22.59
C ASP A 84 12.76 -3.30 23.23
N LYS A 85 11.84 -2.89 24.11
CA LYS A 85 11.85 -1.56 24.75
C LYS A 85 13.11 -1.27 25.55
N ASN A 86 13.86 -2.28 25.95
CA ASN A 86 15.12 -2.13 26.68
C ASN A 86 16.33 -1.93 25.74
N THR A 87 16.16 -2.14 24.43
CA THR A 87 17.22 -1.99 23.42
C THR A 87 17.51 -0.53 23.10
N HIS A 88 16.47 0.30 23.04
CA HIS A 88 16.57 1.73 22.77
C HIS A 88 15.74 2.53 23.78
N ALA A 89 16.38 3.51 24.43
CA ALA A 89 15.73 4.31 25.46
C ALA A 89 14.62 5.23 24.93
N ASP A 90 14.72 5.65 23.67
CA ASP A 90 13.76 6.56 23.03
C ASP A 90 13.79 6.46 21.49
N LYS A 91 12.87 7.18 20.86
CA LYS A 91 12.78 7.35 19.40
C LYS A 91 14.10 7.77 18.76
N GLY A 92 14.84 8.70 19.39
CA GLY A 92 16.08 9.26 18.83
C GLY A 92 17.19 8.23 18.77
N SER A 93 17.36 7.45 19.84
CA SER A 93 18.30 6.33 19.91
C SER A 93 18.03 5.29 18.81
N ALA A 94 16.76 4.89 18.64
CA ALA A 94 16.37 3.93 17.61
C ALA A 94 16.56 4.50 16.19
N ALA A 95 16.20 5.77 15.97
CA ALA A 95 16.35 6.42 14.68
C ALA A 95 17.83 6.55 14.25
N GLU A 96 18.72 6.91 15.19
CA GLU A 96 20.15 7.03 14.90
C GLU A 96 20.77 5.66 14.59
N ALA A 97 20.39 4.61 15.34
CA ALA A 97 20.86 3.25 15.10
C ALA A 97 20.44 2.72 13.70
N LEU A 98 19.23 3.07 13.26
CA LEU A 98 18.69 2.64 11.97
C LEU A 98 19.14 3.52 10.79
N ARG A 99 19.64 4.75 11.04
CA ARG A 99 19.85 5.78 10.00
C ARG A 99 20.61 5.29 8.75
N CYS A 100 21.64 4.48 8.94
CA CYS A 100 22.49 3.97 7.86
C CYS A 100 22.08 2.59 7.33
N ILE A 101 21.10 1.94 7.96
CA ILE A 101 20.58 0.64 7.54
C ILE A 101 19.79 0.83 6.23
N SER A 102 20.07 -0.06 5.27
CA SER A 102 19.47 0.00 3.94
C SER A 102 18.38 -1.05 3.78
N ILE A 103 17.30 -0.65 3.13
CA ILE A 103 16.13 -1.44 2.79
C ILE A 103 16.14 -1.63 1.28
N THR A 104 16.05 -2.88 0.85
CA THR A 104 15.83 -3.24 -0.56
C THR A 104 14.40 -3.72 -0.71
N TYR A 105 13.65 -3.16 -1.66
CA TYR A 105 12.26 -3.54 -1.91
C TYR A 105 11.95 -3.54 -3.40
N GLU A 106 10.95 -4.33 -3.78
CA GLU A 106 10.47 -4.34 -5.15
C GLU A 106 9.60 -3.12 -5.47
N LEU A 107 9.87 -2.53 -6.63
CA LEU A 107 9.06 -1.45 -7.16
C LEU A 107 7.78 -2.01 -7.78
N GLY A 108 6.67 -1.35 -7.49
CA GLY A 108 5.44 -1.55 -8.23
C GLY A 108 5.62 -1.01 -9.65
N GLU A 109 5.21 -1.79 -10.64
CA GLU A 109 5.28 -1.39 -12.04
C GLU A 109 3.87 -1.37 -12.63
N LEU A 110 3.06 -0.41 -12.15
CA LEU A 110 1.80 -0.08 -12.78
C LEU A 110 2.09 0.75 -14.03
N VAL A 111 1.94 0.13 -15.19
CA VAL A 111 2.02 0.82 -16.48
C VAL A 111 0.61 1.08 -16.98
N ALA A 112 0.37 2.29 -17.47
CA ALA A 112 -0.87 2.58 -18.15
C ALA A 112 -1.01 1.58 -19.31
N ASN A 113 -2.10 0.83 -19.34
CA ASN A 113 -2.31 -0.15 -20.38
C ASN A 113 -2.84 0.54 -21.63
N GLY A 114 -1.94 1.18 -22.35
CA GLY A 114 -2.27 2.04 -23.48
C GLY A 114 -3.20 3.19 -23.08
N ASN A 115 -4.11 3.54 -23.97
CA ASN A 115 -5.11 4.60 -23.75
C ASN A 115 -6.47 4.07 -23.27
N LEU A 116 -6.45 3.05 -22.40
CA LEU A 116 -7.63 2.34 -21.95
C LEU A 116 -8.14 2.84 -20.59
N TYR A 117 -9.44 2.74 -20.41
CA TYR A 117 -10.18 3.21 -19.25
C TYR A 117 -11.31 2.23 -18.92
N ILE A 118 -11.72 2.22 -17.67
CA ILE A 118 -12.92 1.52 -17.21
C ILE A 118 -13.97 2.58 -16.89
N MET A 119 -15.14 2.48 -17.52
CA MET A 119 -16.29 3.31 -17.20
C MET A 119 -17.21 2.56 -16.25
N ILE A 120 -17.63 3.26 -15.19
CA ILE A 120 -18.59 2.78 -14.21
C ILE A 120 -19.80 3.72 -14.25
N ILE A 121 -20.99 3.16 -14.44
CA ILE A 121 -22.25 3.90 -14.47
C ILE A 121 -23.05 3.55 -13.22
N ARG A 122 -23.55 4.56 -12.51
CA ARG A 122 -24.41 4.41 -11.34
C ARG A 122 -25.75 5.10 -11.53
N ASN A 123 -26.82 4.47 -11.04
CA ASN A 123 -28.16 5.06 -11.04
C ASN A 123 -28.32 6.09 -9.91
N SER A 124 -29.52 6.66 -9.79
CA SER A 124 -29.83 7.69 -8.78
C SER A 124 -29.80 7.20 -7.35
N LEU A 125 -29.85 5.87 -7.14
CA LEU A 125 -29.73 5.24 -5.83
C LEU A 125 -28.26 4.94 -5.48
N GLY A 126 -27.32 5.24 -6.39
CA GLY A 126 -25.90 4.97 -6.23
C GLY A 126 -25.50 3.53 -6.59
N GLU A 127 -26.42 2.73 -7.12
CA GLU A 127 -26.15 1.34 -7.50
C GLU A 127 -25.34 1.30 -8.79
N GLU A 128 -24.32 0.43 -8.85
CA GLU A 128 -23.57 0.18 -10.07
C GLU A 128 -24.44 -0.61 -11.05
N VAL A 129 -24.81 0.07 -12.13
CA VAL A 129 -25.73 -0.45 -13.13
C VAL A 129 -25.02 -0.99 -14.36
N HIS A 130 -23.78 -0.55 -14.59
CA HIS A 130 -22.92 -1.02 -15.67
C HIS A 130 -21.44 -0.74 -15.37
N ARG A 131 -20.58 -1.65 -15.82
CA ARG A 131 -19.13 -1.52 -15.83
C ARG A 131 -18.59 -2.05 -17.14
N THR A 132 -17.76 -1.28 -17.82
CA THR A 132 -17.11 -1.73 -19.04
C THR A 132 -15.88 -2.59 -18.74
N THR A 133 -15.50 -3.45 -19.68
CA THR A 133 -14.09 -3.87 -19.78
C THR A 133 -13.21 -2.67 -20.15
N PRO A 134 -11.88 -2.76 -20.07
CA PRO A 134 -10.99 -1.68 -20.53
C PRO A 134 -11.26 -1.28 -21.99
N VAL A 135 -11.57 -0.01 -22.23
CA VAL A 135 -11.96 0.56 -23.53
C VAL A 135 -11.31 1.94 -23.74
N THR A 136 -11.28 2.45 -24.98
CA THR A 136 -10.75 3.79 -25.28
C THR A 136 -11.74 4.90 -24.91
N LEU A 137 -11.26 6.16 -24.84
CA LEU A 137 -12.15 7.32 -24.60
C LEU A 137 -13.24 7.50 -25.67
N ASP A 138 -12.94 7.19 -26.93
CA ASP A 138 -13.94 7.28 -28.02
C ASP A 138 -15.05 6.23 -27.84
N GLN A 139 -14.68 5.01 -27.41
CA GLN A 139 -15.66 3.99 -27.08
C GLN A 139 -16.49 4.40 -25.86
N ILE A 140 -15.87 4.99 -24.83
CA ILE A 140 -16.58 5.55 -23.68
C ILE A 140 -17.60 6.60 -24.12
N LYS A 141 -17.21 7.53 -24.99
CA LYS A 141 -18.12 8.55 -25.52
C LYS A 141 -19.33 7.92 -26.19
N ASN A 142 -19.12 6.90 -27.02
CA ASN A 142 -20.22 6.19 -27.68
C ASN A 142 -21.15 5.51 -26.67
N ILE A 143 -20.59 4.79 -25.69
CA ILE A 143 -21.41 4.11 -24.67
C ILE A 143 -22.19 5.16 -23.85
N ALA A 144 -21.54 6.22 -23.37
CA ALA A 144 -22.20 7.26 -22.58
C ALA A 144 -23.34 7.97 -23.33
N THR A 145 -23.26 8.10 -24.66
CA THR A 145 -24.34 8.70 -25.47
C THR A 145 -25.48 7.73 -25.81
N THR A 146 -25.30 6.44 -25.57
CA THR A 146 -26.27 5.39 -25.96
C THR A 146 -26.81 4.59 -24.79
N PHE A 147 -26.18 4.68 -23.61
CA PHE A 147 -26.59 3.96 -22.42
C PHE A 147 -27.83 4.63 -21.81
N ASP A 148 -28.88 3.84 -21.67
CA ASP A 148 -30.14 4.25 -21.05
C ASP A 148 -30.53 3.22 -20.00
N ASP A 149 -30.81 3.67 -18.78
CA ASP A 149 -31.17 2.80 -17.66
C ASP A 149 -32.68 2.64 -17.57
N THR A 150 -33.22 1.77 -18.42
CA THR A 150 -34.68 1.54 -18.54
C THR A 150 -35.25 0.60 -17.47
N ARG A 151 -34.47 0.22 -16.45
CA ARG A 151 -34.88 -0.77 -15.46
C ARG A 151 -35.83 -0.22 -14.40
N GLU A 152 -35.68 1.06 -14.05
CA GLU A 152 -36.50 1.71 -13.03
C GLU A 152 -37.40 2.77 -13.69
N THR A 153 -38.72 2.57 -13.60
CA THR A 153 -39.72 3.41 -14.26
C THR A 153 -40.59 4.19 -13.27
N SER A 154 -40.42 3.99 -11.96
CA SER A 154 -41.29 4.57 -10.94
C SER A 154 -40.83 5.94 -10.41
N VAL A 155 -39.58 6.30 -10.65
CA VAL A 155 -38.98 7.56 -10.18
C VAL A 155 -38.06 8.17 -11.25
N GLY A 156 -38.09 9.50 -11.37
CA GLY A 156 -37.13 10.23 -12.21
C GLY A 156 -35.74 10.22 -11.60
N GLY A 157 -34.71 10.18 -12.44
CA GLY A 157 -33.33 10.00 -11.98
C GLY A 157 -32.27 10.59 -12.89
N ILE A 158 -31.04 10.61 -12.36
CA ILE A 158 -29.79 10.87 -13.05
C ILE A 158 -28.95 9.58 -13.15
N LEU A 159 -28.11 9.54 -14.18
CA LEU A 159 -27.00 8.60 -14.30
C LEU A 159 -25.70 9.32 -13.99
N THR A 160 -24.90 8.72 -13.09
CA THR A 160 -23.56 9.21 -12.77
C THR A 160 -22.53 8.35 -13.48
N TYR A 161 -21.62 9.01 -14.22
CA TYR A 161 -20.55 8.36 -14.96
C TYR A 161 -19.21 8.62 -14.27
N GLY A 162 -18.49 7.56 -13.93
CA GLY A 162 -17.10 7.60 -13.44
C GLY A 162 -16.15 6.94 -14.44
N PHE A 163 -14.94 7.48 -14.57
CA PHE A 163 -13.91 6.93 -15.46
C PHE A 163 -12.61 6.74 -14.71
N GLU A 164 -12.04 5.54 -14.82
CA GLU A 164 -10.78 5.17 -14.19
C GLU A 164 -9.78 4.81 -15.28
N ARG A 165 -8.54 5.31 -15.15
CA ARG A 165 -7.45 4.94 -16.07
C ARG A 165 -7.05 3.50 -15.82
N TYR A 166 -6.99 2.67 -16.85
CA TYR A 166 -6.61 1.26 -16.70
C TYR A 166 -5.09 1.11 -16.64
N TYR A 167 -4.60 0.57 -15.53
CA TYR A 167 -3.20 0.19 -15.35
C TYR A 167 -3.08 -1.33 -15.30
N THR A 168 -1.99 -1.86 -15.83
CA THR A 168 -1.59 -3.26 -15.67
C THR A 168 -0.29 -3.32 -14.90
N VAL A 169 -0.07 -4.46 -14.23
CA VAL A 169 1.26 -4.81 -13.74
C VAL A 169 2.09 -5.24 -14.95
N LYS A 170 3.30 -4.71 -15.07
CA LYS A 170 4.25 -5.14 -16.10
C LYS A 170 4.95 -6.45 -15.74
#